data_AF-A0A0N5CQV1-F1
#
_entry.id   AF-A0A0N5CQV1-F1
#
_cell.length_a   1.000
_cell.length_b   1.000
_cell.length_c   1.000
_cell.angle_alpha   90.00
_cell.angle_beta   90.00
_cell.angle_gamma   90.00
#
_symmetry.space_group_name_H-M   'P 1'
#
loop_
_entity.id
_entity.type
_entity.pdbx_description
1 polymer ?
#
loop_
_entity_poly.entity_id
_entity_poly.type
_entity_poly.pdbx_seq_one_letter_code
_entity_poly.pdbx_strand_id
1 'polypeptide(L)'
;MDIGQAGKFDLILLLEVSKKAGDLDKLLIMCKEMLSNEDGKIVIMARPKSPSPPLPECCRPIWRELSYTRDEILAAINNAELQSTCVSSSVPVSIGKFDWEAILYTGNITVVKMCPKCTEQEIAKFCKSQSPQVAFEEKLNVFLIRLKS
;
A
#
# COMPACT_ATOMS: atom_id res chain seq x y z
N MET A 1 -17.98 -7.39 9.32
CA MET A 1 -18.79 -7.15 8.11
C MET A 1 -18.29 -8.12 7.07
N ASP A 2 -19.13 -9.04 6.62
CA ASP A 2 -18.73 -10.00 5.59
C ASP A 2 -18.76 -9.28 4.24
N ILE A 3 -17.61 -9.16 3.60
CA ILE A 3 -17.45 -8.38 2.37
C ILE A 3 -18.28 -8.97 1.22
N GLY A 4 -18.59 -10.27 1.28
CA GLY A 4 -19.45 -10.95 0.31
C GLY A 4 -20.90 -10.45 0.30
N GLN A 5 -21.35 -9.76 1.36
CA GLN A 5 -22.68 -9.16 1.42
C GLN A 5 -22.72 -7.72 0.89
N ALA A 6 -21.57 -7.12 0.56
CA ALA A 6 -21.49 -5.73 0.12
C ALA A 6 -21.97 -5.53 -1.33
N GLY A 7 -22.26 -6.61 -2.07
CA GLY A 7 -22.76 -6.58 -3.43
C GLY A 7 -21.65 -6.72 -4.48
N LYS A 8 -21.95 -6.29 -5.70
CA LYS A 8 -21.03 -6.31 -6.84
C LYS A 8 -20.51 -4.89 -7.13
N PHE A 9 -19.31 -4.79 -7.68
CA PHE A 9 -18.61 -3.52 -7.88
C PHE A 9 -18.05 -3.38 -9.29
N ASP A 10 -18.21 -2.20 -9.89
CA ASP A 10 -17.54 -1.84 -11.15
C ASP A 10 -16.06 -1.49 -10.93
N LEU A 11 -15.72 -1.03 -9.72
CA LEU A 11 -14.37 -0.63 -9.34
C LEU A 11 -14.07 -1.04 -7.89
N ILE A 12 -12.94 -1.73 -7.70
CA ILE A 12 -12.38 -2.06 -6.39
C ILE A 12 -11.02 -1.39 -6.25
N LEU A 13 -10.84 -0.58 -5.21
CA LEU A 13 -9.58 0.10 -4.91
C LEU A 13 -8.90 -0.56 -3.70
N LEU A 14 -7.71 -1.09 -3.92
CA LEU A 14 -6.85 -1.65 -2.88
C LEU A 14 -5.69 -0.69 -2.61
N LEU A 15 -5.85 0.11 -1.56
CA LEU A 15 -4.89 1.12 -1.11
C LEU A 15 -3.95 0.50 -0.07
N GLU A 16 -2.64 0.71 -0.19
CA GLU A 16 -1.65 0.28 0.82
C GLU A 16 -1.68 -1.23 1.14
N VAL A 17 -1.69 -2.04 0.07
CA VAL A 17 -1.68 -3.50 0.20
C VAL A 17 -0.38 -3.97 0.87
N SER A 18 -0.52 -4.76 1.93
CA SER A 18 0.60 -5.32 2.69
C SER A 18 0.40 -6.80 2.95
N LYS A 19 1.49 -7.54 3.14
CA LYS A 19 1.49 -8.98 3.44
C LYS A 19 0.77 -9.35 4.74
N LYS A 20 0.41 -8.37 5.56
CA LYS A 20 -0.44 -8.57 6.73
C LYS A 20 -1.88 -8.96 6.36
N ALA A 21 -2.36 -8.52 5.21
CA ALA A 21 -3.73 -8.81 4.77
C ALA A 21 -3.96 -10.31 4.46
N GLY A 22 -2.89 -11.12 4.47
CA GLY A 22 -2.93 -12.53 4.12
C GLY A 22 -2.44 -12.76 2.69
N ASP A 23 -2.94 -13.82 2.07
CA ASP A 23 -2.54 -14.21 0.74
C ASP A 23 -3.20 -13.30 -0.32
N LEU A 24 -2.37 -12.56 -1.07
CA LEU A 24 -2.84 -11.58 -2.05
C LEU A 24 -3.60 -12.22 -3.22
N ASP A 25 -3.22 -13.43 -3.62
CA ASP A 25 -3.91 -14.19 -4.65
C ASP A 25 -5.35 -14.53 -4.23
N LYS A 26 -5.56 -14.98 -2.98
CA LYS A 26 -6.90 -15.23 -2.42
C LYS A 26 -7.72 -13.96 -2.36
N LEU A 27 -7.13 -12.84 -1.92
CA LEU A 27 -7.80 -11.54 -1.94
C LEU A 27 -8.22 -11.15 -3.36
N LEU A 28 -7.35 -11.34 -4.35
CA LEU A 28 -7.65 -11.04 -5.75
C LEU A 28 -8.74 -11.94 -6.34
N ILE A 29 -8.78 -13.22 -5.97
CA ILE A 29 -9.87 -14.14 -6.35
C ILE A 29 -11.20 -13.66 -5.76
N MET A 30 -11.22 -13.27 -4.48
CA MET A 30 -12.42 -12.67 -3.87
C MET A 30 -12.83 -11.38 -4.59
N CYS A 31 -11.90 -10.49 -4.89
CA CYS A 31 -12.20 -9.27 -5.64
C CYS A 31 -12.74 -9.57 -7.04
N LYS A 32 -12.19 -10.56 -7.74
CA LYS A 32 -12.66 -11.04 -9.05
C LYS A 32 -14.12 -11.48 -8.98
N GLU A 33 -14.48 -12.26 -7.97
CA GLU A 33 -15.86 -12.71 -7.73
C GLU A 33 -16.80 -11.55 -7.38
N MET A 34 -16.29 -10.44 -6.86
CA MET A 34 -17.08 -9.27 -6.49
C MET A 34 -17.28 -8.27 -7.65
N LEU A 35 -16.66 -8.47 -8.81
CA LEU A 35 -16.88 -7.59 -9.96
C LEU A 35 -18.29 -7.74 -10.53
N SER A 36 -18.92 -6.62 -10.88
CA SER A 36 -20.27 -6.53 -11.44
C SER A 36 -20.39 -7.04 -12.86
N ASN A 37 -19.33 -6.91 -13.65
CA ASN A 37 -19.29 -7.26 -15.06
C ASN A 37 -17.83 -7.49 -15.51
N GLU A 38 -17.67 -7.91 -16.77
CA GLU A 38 -16.36 -8.16 -17.38
C GLU A 38 -15.52 -6.88 -17.54
N ASP A 39 -16.19 -5.72 -17.57
CA ASP A 39 -15.56 -4.40 -17.59
C ASP A 39 -15.13 -3.91 -16.21
N GLY A 40 -15.44 -4.66 -15.15
CA GLY A 40 -15.02 -4.35 -13.78
C GLY A 40 -13.50 -4.23 -13.66
N LYS A 41 -13.04 -3.36 -12.75
CA LYS A 41 -11.61 -3.06 -12.57
C LYS A 41 -11.21 -3.21 -11.11
N ILE A 42 -10.03 -3.79 -10.89
CA ILE A 42 -9.36 -3.77 -9.60
C ILE A 42 -8.12 -2.89 -9.76
N VAL A 43 -7.91 -1.94 -8.84
CA VAL A 43 -6.73 -1.09 -8.84
C VAL A 43 -5.96 -1.34 -7.56
N ILE A 44 -4.71 -1.79 -7.69
CA ILE A 44 -3.77 -1.85 -6.56
C ILE A 44 -2.85 -0.64 -6.64
N MET A 45 -2.76 0.12 -5.55
CA MET A 45 -1.69 1.09 -5.34
C MET A 45 -0.76 0.58 -4.26
N ALA A 46 0.51 0.36 -4.62
CA ALA A 46 1.50 -0.22 -3.75
C ALA A 46 2.82 0.55 -3.81
N ARG A 47 3.33 0.90 -2.64
CA ARG A 47 4.69 1.44 -2.48
C ARG A 47 5.72 0.31 -2.56
N PRO A 48 6.89 0.54 -3.20
CA PRO A 48 7.92 -0.48 -3.30
C PRO A 48 8.61 -0.72 -1.94
N LYS A 49 9.22 -1.90 -1.77
CA LYS A 49 10.07 -2.22 -0.60
C LYS A 49 11.21 -1.21 -0.40
N SER A 50 11.72 -0.61 -1.49
CA SER A 50 12.83 0.34 -1.45
C SER A 50 12.72 1.38 -2.58
N PRO A 51 12.98 2.68 -2.29
CA PRO A 51 13.15 3.25 -0.96
C PRO A 51 11.81 3.24 -0.20
N SER A 52 11.86 3.10 1.12
CA SER A 52 10.68 3.36 1.96
C SER A 52 10.41 4.87 2.02
N PRO A 53 9.18 5.29 2.35
CA PRO A 53 8.95 6.68 2.76
C PRO A 53 9.79 7.02 4.02
N PRO A 54 9.90 8.32 4.38
CA PRO A 54 10.56 8.75 5.61
C PRO A 54 9.85 8.19 6.85
N LEU A 55 10.44 7.16 7.45
CA LEU A 55 9.88 6.46 8.59
C LEU A 55 10.86 6.43 9.76
N PRO A 56 10.35 6.37 11.01
CA PRO A 56 11.15 6.02 12.17
C PRO A 56 11.98 4.76 11.91
N GLU A 57 13.22 4.72 12.42
CA GLU A 57 14.16 3.65 12.13
C GLU A 57 13.63 2.27 12.50
N CYS A 58 12.89 2.18 13.61
CA CYS A 58 12.26 0.95 14.08
C CYS A 58 11.22 0.37 13.10
N CYS A 59 10.63 1.19 12.22
CA CYS A 59 9.63 0.76 11.25
C CYS A 59 10.24 0.22 9.95
N ARG A 60 11.51 0.55 9.64
CA ARG A 60 12.14 0.20 8.35
C ARG A 60 12.28 -1.30 8.12
N PRO A 61 12.65 -2.13 9.11
CA PRO A 61 12.70 -3.59 8.91
C PRO A 61 11.30 -4.16 8.60
N ILE A 62 10.29 -3.72 9.35
CA ILE A 62 8.89 -4.17 9.19
C ILE A 62 8.35 -3.73 7.83
N TRP A 63 8.73 -2.55 7.33
CA TRP A 63 8.41 -2.11 5.97
C TRP A 63 8.88 -3.09 4.90
N ARG A 64 10.14 -3.52 4.98
CA ARG A 64 10.70 -4.45 4.00
C ARG A 64 10.05 -5.83 4.06
N GLU A 65 9.64 -6.25 5.24
CA GLU A 65 8.93 -7.51 5.47
C GLU A 65 7.52 -7.45 4.89
N LEU A 66 6.74 -6.41 5.21
CA LEU A 66 5.32 -6.35 4.89
C LEU A 66 4.99 -5.79 3.50
N SER A 67 5.85 -4.97 2.92
CA SER A 67 5.57 -4.40 1.58
C SER A 67 5.76 -5.46 0.51
N TYR A 68 4.93 -5.43 -0.53
CA TYR A 68 5.12 -6.29 -1.68
C TYR A 68 6.16 -5.72 -2.65
N THR A 69 6.88 -6.60 -3.35
CA THR A 69 7.58 -6.20 -4.59
C THR A 69 6.60 -6.16 -5.76
N ARG A 70 7.01 -5.49 -6.84
CA ARG A 70 6.27 -5.52 -8.10
C ARG A 70 6.04 -6.96 -8.59
N ASP A 71 7.07 -7.80 -8.54
CA ASP A 71 7.01 -9.18 -9.03
C ASP A 71 6.12 -10.06 -8.15
N GLU A 72 6.11 -9.87 -6.83
CA GLU A 72 5.20 -10.58 -5.92
C GLU A 72 3.73 -10.24 -6.24
N ILE A 73 3.42 -8.98 -6.57
CA ILE A 73 2.07 -8.56 -6.97
C ILE A 73 1.71 -9.17 -8.34
N LEU A 74 2.60 -9.09 -9.33
CA LEU A 74 2.37 -9.67 -10.66
C LEU A 74 2.15 -11.20 -10.59
N ALA A 75 2.91 -11.90 -9.74
CA ALA A 75 2.72 -13.32 -9.50
C ALA A 75 1.34 -13.61 -8.91
N ALA A 76 0.90 -12.85 -7.90
CA ALA A 76 -0.43 -13.00 -7.31
C ALA A 76 -1.56 -12.74 -8.33
N ILE A 77 -1.42 -11.72 -9.18
CA ILE A 77 -2.36 -11.42 -10.27
C ILE A 77 -2.46 -12.59 -11.24
N ASN A 78 -1.32 -13.16 -11.65
CA ASN A 78 -1.29 -14.29 -12.56
C ASN A 78 -1.93 -15.54 -11.94
N ASN A 79 -1.65 -15.82 -10.65
CA ASN A 79 -2.24 -16.95 -9.92
C ASN A 79 -3.75 -16.81 -9.76
N ALA A 80 -4.28 -15.58 -9.69
CA ALA A 80 -5.72 -15.30 -9.66
C ALA A 80 -6.37 -15.34 -11.07
N GLU A 81 -5.61 -15.71 -12.11
CA GLU A 81 -6.04 -15.73 -13.52
C GLU A 81 -6.59 -14.37 -14.00
N LEU A 82 -5.95 -13.29 -13.55
CA LEU A 82 -6.25 -11.92 -13.96
C LEU A 82 -5.16 -11.38 -14.89
N GLN A 83 -5.48 -10.33 -15.64
CA GLN A 83 -4.50 -9.59 -16.43
C GLN A 83 -4.28 -8.20 -15.84
N SER A 84 -3.09 -7.64 -15.99
CA SER A 84 -2.79 -6.30 -15.49
C SER A 84 -1.94 -5.45 -16.42
N THR A 85 -2.15 -4.14 -16.33
CA THR A 85 -1.20 -3.13 -16.78
C THR A 85 -0.62 -2.44 -15.55
N CYS A 86 0.71 -2.39 -15.45
CA CYS A 86 1.40 -1.74 -14.35
C CYS A 86 2.07 -0.46 -14.85
N VAL A 87 1.81 0.64 -14.15
CA VAL A 87 2.56 1.89 -14.29
C VAL A 87 3.28 2.20 -13.00
N SER A 88 4.45 2.82 -13.10
CA SER A 88 5.22 3.27 -11.95
C SER A 88 5.30 4.80 -12.00
N SER A 89 5.13 5.44 -10.86
CA SER A 89 5.25 6.89 -10.71
C SER A 89 6.24 7.21 -9.61
N SER A 90 7.01 8.27 -9.82
CA SER A 90 7.91 8.90 -8.84
C SER A 90 7.47 10.35 -8.70
N VAL A 91 6.97 10.72 -7.53
CA VAL A 91 6.43 12.05 -7.27
C VAL A 91 7.29 12.74 -6.22
N PRO A 92 7.87 13.93 -6.51
CA PRO A 92 8.56 14.70 -5.49
C PRO A 92 7.54 15.19 -4.46
N VAL A 93 7.78 14.87 -3.18
CA VAL A 93 6.96 15.30 -2.05
C VAL A 93 7.79 16.21 -1.17
N SER A 94 7.20 17.33 -0.77
CA SER A 94 7.72 18.24 0.24
C SER A 94 6.58 18.59 1.17
N ILE A 95 6.70 18.21 2.44
CA ILE A 95 5.64 18.37 3.43
C ILE A 95 6.20 18.91 4.76
N GLY A 96 5.45 19.77 5.44
CA GLY A 96 5.84 20.29 6.74
C GLY A 96 6.04 19.16 7.75
N LYS A 97 7.10 19.23 8.57
CA LYS A 97 7.41 18.15 9.51
C LYS A 97 6.29 17.82 10.51
N PHE A 98 5.47 18.80 10.86
CA PHE A 98 4.30 18.60 11.75
C PHE A 98 3.13 17.94 11.02
N ASP A 99 2.95 18.23 9.73
CA ASP A 99 1.97 17.53 8.90
C ASP A 99 2.40 16.08 8.66
N TRP A 100 3.70 15.84 8.45
CA TRP A 100 4.25 14.48 8.35
C TRP A 100 4.09 13.71 9.66
N GLU A 101 4.36 14.35 10.80
CA GLU A 101 4.10 13.79 12.12
C GLU A 101 2.63 13.39 12.30
N ALA A 102 1.69 14.26 11.92
CA ALA A 102 0.27 13.95 11.93
C ALA A 102 -0.07 12.76 11.03
N ILE A 103 0.50 12.68 9.82
CA ILE A 103 0.33 11.53 8.92
C ILE A 103 0.80 10.23 9.57
N LEU A 104 1.96 10.24 10.23
CA LEU A 104 2.46 9.06 10.96
C LEU A 104 1.50 8.66 12.09
N TYR A 105 0.90 9.61 12.79
CA TYR A 105 -0.11 9.33 13.83
C TYR A 105 -1.44 8.80 13.30
N THR A 106 -1.83 9.12 12.06
CA THR A 106 -3.12 8.65 11.50
C THR A 106 -3.22 7.12 11.37
N GLY A 107 -2.09 6.41 11.38
CA GLY A 107 -2.07 4.97 11.14
C GLY A 107 -2.32 4.57 9.68
N ASN A 108 -2.38 5.53 8.75
CA ASN A 108 -2.50 5.28 7.31
C ASN A 108 -1.27 4.56 6.74
N ILE A 109 -0.12 4.68 7.39
CA ILE A 109 1.06 3.88 7.08
C ILE A 109 1.04 2.65 7.98
N THR A 110 0.61 1.52 7.45
CA THR A 110 0.37 0.26 8.18
C THR A 110 1.53 -0.15 9.08
N VAL A 111 2.77 0.06 8.65
CA VAL A 111 3.97 -0.35 9.42
C VAL A 111 4.17 0.48 10.69
N VAL A 112 3.73 1.74 10.71
CA VAL A 112 3.80 2.62 11.88
C VAL A 112 2.86 2.11 12.95
N LYS A 113 1.63 1.72 12.55
CA LYS A 113 0.64 1.11 13.45
C LYS A 113 1.08 -0.27 13.97
N MET A 114 1.82 -1.02 13.16
CA MET A 114 2.18 -2.40 13.48
C MET A 114 3.47 -2.55 14.27
N CYS A 115 4.37 -1.59 14.18
CA CYS A 115 5.65 -1.63 14.88
C CYS A 115 5.42 -1.41 16.37
N PRO A 116 5.61 -2.41 17.25
CA PRO A 116 5.38 -2.24 18.68
C PRO A 116 6.35 -1.24 19.32
N LYS A 117 7.51 -1.03 18.68
CA LYS A 117 8.53 -0.07 19.08
C LYS A 117 8.28 1.34 18.54
N CYS A 118 7.31 1.53 17.65
CA CYS A 118 6.97 2.83 17.09
C CYS A 118 5.94 3.53 17.97
N THR A 119 6.42 4.06 19.10
CA THR A 119 5.60 4.84 20.02
C THR A 119 5.42 6.28 19.53
N GLU A 120 4.51 7.02 20.15
CA GLU A 120 4.35 8.45 19.85
C GLU A 120 5.64 9.25 20.07
N GLN A 121 6.42 8.85 21.08
CA GLN A 121 7.72 9.45 21.39
C GLN A 121 8.74 9.20 20.28
N GLU A 122 8.76 8.00 19.70
CA GLU A 122 9.66 7.68 18.59
C GLU A 122 9.28 8.43 17.32
N ILE A 123 7.99 8.58 17.03
CA ILE A 123 7.49 9.42 15.93
C ILE A 123 7.93 10.87 16.13
N ALA A 124 7.70 11.44 17.33
CA ALA A 124 8.08 12.82 17.63
C ALA A 124 9.59 13.04 17.58
N LYS A 125 10.39 12.08 18.07
CA LYS A 125 11.85 12.12 18.00
C LYS A 125 12.33 12.08 16.55
N PHE A 126 11.73 11.24 15.72
CA PHE A 126 12.01 11.18 14.28
C PHE A 126 11.67 12.51 13.59
N CYS A 127 10.47 13.07 13.79
CA CYS A 127 10.07 14.33 13.15
C CYS A 127 10.88 15.53 13.64
N LYS A 128 11.31 15.54 14.91
CA LYS A 128 12.22 16.56 15.47
C LYS A 128 13.60 16.56 14.81
N SER A 129 14.10 15.39 14.38
CA SER A 129 15.39 15.28 13.68
C SER A 129 15.32 15.61 12.19
N GLN A 130 14.11 15.75 11.63
CA GLN A 130 13.93 16.16 10.24
C GLN A 130 14.08 17.67 10.07
N SER A 131 14.39 18.06 8.82
CA SER A 131 14.29 19.45 8.38
C SER A 131 12.84 19.98 8.53
N PRO A 132 12.63 21.32 8.58
CA PRO A 132 11.27 21.90 8.66
C PRO A 132 10.34 21.39 7.55
N GLN A 133 10.90 21.11 6.38
CA GLN A 133 10.27 20.42 5.26
C GLN A 133 10.87 19.02 5.13
N VAL A 134 10.04 17.99 5.21
CA VAL A 134 10.42 16.61 4.91
C VAL A 134 10.28 16.42 3.40
N ALA A 135 11.42 16.33 2.72
CA ALA A 135 11.47 16.14 1.27
C ALA A 135 11.88 14.70 0.93
N PHE A 136 11.11 14.06 0.05
CA PHE A 136 11.39 12.71 -0.44
C PHE A 136 10.72 12.47 -1.80
N GLU A 137 11.12 11.39 -2.47
CA GLU A 137 10.45 10.92 -3.68
C GLU A 137 9.48 9.79 -3.32
N GLU A 138 8.19 10.03 -3.43
CA GLU A 138 7.14 9.03 -3.24
C GLU A 138 7.08 8.16 -4.49
N LYS A 139 7.37 6.87 -4.34
CA LYS A 139 7.31 5.90 -5.43
C LYS A 139 6.10 5.02 -5.28
N LEU A 140 5.30 4.93 -6.35
CA LEU A 140 4.07 4.16 -6.37
C LEU A 140 4.03 3.29 -7.62
N ASN A 141 3.64 2.03 -7.44
CA ASN A 141 3.21 1.17 -8.53
C ASN A 141 1.68 1.14 -8.51
N VAL A 142 1.09 1.40 -9.67
CA VAL A 142 -0.35 1.31 -9.90
C VAL A 142 -0.60 0.16 -10.85
N PHE A 143 -1.33 -0.84 -10.39
CA PHE A 143 -1.74 -1.99 -11.20
C PHE A 143 -3.21 -1.83 -11.54
N LEU A 144 -3.51 -1.67 -12.82
CA LEU A 144 -4.87 -1.76 -13.34
C LEU A 144 -5.13 -3.20 -13.76
N ILE A 145 -5.98 -3.89 -13.02
CA ILE A 145 -6.26 -5.32 -13.16
C ILE A 145 -7.65 -5.51 -13.75
N ARG A 146 -7.78 -6.47 -14.67
CA ARG A 146 -9.00 -6.81 -15.40
C ARG A 146 -9.17 -8.32 -15.47
N LEU A 147 -10.38 -8.79 -15.76
CA LEU A 147 -10.61 -10.18 -16.11
C LEU A 147 -9.76 -10.55 -17.33
N LYS A 148 -9.18 -11.74 -17.32
CA LYS A 148 -8.45 -12.29 -18.45
C LYS A 148 -9.46 -12.75 -19.50
N SER A 149 -9.41 -12.11 -20.66
CA SER A 149 -10.17 -12.48 -21.86
C SER A 149 -9.63 -13.76 -22.49
#